data_AF-A0A3N5UHX0-F1
#
_entry.id   AF-A0A3N5UHX0-F1
#
_cell.length_a   1.000
_cell.length_b   1.000
_cell.length_c   1.000
_cell.angle_alpha   90.00
_cell.angle_beta   90.00
_cell.angle_gamma   90.00
#
_symmetry.space_group_name_H-M   'P 1'
#
loop_
_entity.id
_entity.type
_entity.pdbx_description
1 polymer ?
#
loop_
_entity_poly.entity_id
_entity_poly.type
_entity_poly.pdbx_seq_one_letter_code
_entity_poly.pdbx_strand_id
1 'polypeptide(L)'
;FLGSILTCGECRWCMDGFQNLCERHLLYGYDPFPGAYAEWAPVPPIATKNLIRLPDELPSDLATVADPFACALNGVEMLDVRLGDTVVILGTGPIGCWQAVMCRDRGASRIYMTDVKQDRLDVAMGVVGSLVDEAFLAGEDNGVGEVMSRTGGSGADRVSVAAPSKQAQQAALEMAAKRARVVYFAGLPKHDPVSPLDMNQLHYKELAILGAYGATHRQYRITMDYLDRRQEDLARVVTHRFPLDDIAQAFETIRSGAGLKMVILP
;
A
#
# COMPACT_ATOMS: atom_id res chain seq x y z
N PHE A 1 8.66 13.56 -11.61
CA PHE A 1 7.64 12.58 -11.22
C PHE A 1 6.31 13.27 -11.05
N LEU A 2 5.24 12.62 -11.51
CA LEU A 2 3.86 13.05 -11.34
C LEU A 2 3.07 11.90 -10.70
N GLY A 3 2.51 12.14 -9.52
CA GLY A 3 1.60 11.17 -8.88
C GLY A 3 0.23 11.12 -9.57
N SER A 4 -0.56 10.12 -9.24
CA SER A 4 -1.90 9.89 -9.79
C SER A 4 -2.92 10.96 -9.37
N ILE A 5 -2.79 11.50 -8.15
CA ILE A 5 -3.70 12.53 -7.61
C ILE A 5 -3.17 13.93 -7.95
N LEU A 6 -3.94 14.66 -8.77
CA LEU A 6 -3.66 16.03 -9.16
C LEU A 6 -4.41 16.99 -8.24
N THR A 7 -3.67 17.76 -7.45
CA THR A 7 -4.25 18.58 -6.39
C THR A 7 -4.29 20.06 -6.78
N CYS A 8 -5.28 20.80 -6.29
CA CYS A 8 -5.49 22.20 -6.71
C CYS A 8 -4.46 23.17 -6.11
N GLY A 9 -3.84 22.79 -4.98
CA GLY A 9 -2.84 23.60 -4.28
C GLY A 9 -3.39 24.83 -3.55
N GLU A 10 -4.71 24.96 -3.41
CA GLU A 10 -5.36 26.18 -2.92
C GLU A 10 -6.47 25.95 -1.88
N CYS A 11 -7.08 24.75 -1.84
CA CYS A 11 -8.08 24.45 -0.81
C CYS A 11 -7.41 24.26 0.56
N ARG A 12 -8.20 24.33 1.63
CA ARG A 12 -7.72 24.17 3.01
C ARG A 12 -6.83 22.93 3.17
N TRP A 13 -7.27 21.77 2.69
CA TRP A 13 -6.49 20.53 2.80
C TRP A 13 -5.16 20.59 2.07
N CYS A 14 -5.09 21.22 0.90
CA CYS A 14 -3.82 21.42 0.21
C CYS A 14 -2.88 22.32 1.00
N MET A 15 -3.40 23.43 1.54
CA MET A 15 -2.64 24.41 2.31
C MET A 15 -2.17 23.85 3.66
N ASP A 16 -2.97 23.00 4.29
CA ASP A 16 -2.67 22.33 5.56
C ASP A 16 -1.73 21.10 5.36
N GLY A 17 -1.33 20.79 4.13
CA GLY A 17 -0.39 19.69 3.83
C GLY A 17 -1.04 18.31 3.63
N PHE A 18 -2.36 18.24 3.55
CA PHE A 18 -3.17 17.04 3.30
C PHE A 18 -3.65 16.99 1.85
N GLN A 19 -2.72 17.08 0.88
CA GLN A 19 -3.08 17.19 -0.54
C GLN A 19 -3.90 15.98 -1.05
N ASN A 20 -3.71 14.80 -0.45
CA ASN A 20 -4.51 13.60 -0.71
C ASN A 20 -6.02 13.77 -0.41
N LEU A 21 -6.41 14.77 0.39
CA LEU A 21 -7.79 15.11 0.72
C LEU A 21 -8.29 16.35 -0.04
N CYS A 22 -7.63 16.71 -1.14
CA CYS A 22 -8.01 17.86 -1.94
C CYS A 22 -9.47 17.78 -2.44
N GLU A 23 -10.28 18.78 -2.08
CA GLU A 23 -11.69 18.91 -2.48
C GLU A 23 -11.92 18.97 -4.00
N ARG A 24 -10.92 19.46 -4.74
CA ARG A 24 -11.00 19.65 -6.19
C ARG A 24 -9.94 18.82 -6.92
N HIS A 25 -9.60 17.65 -6.36
CA HIS A 25 -8.61 16.80 -6.99
C HIS A 25 -9.15 16.27 -8.33
N LEU A 26 -8.23 16.07 -9.26
CA LEU A 26 -8.45 15.29 -10.47
C LEU A 26 -7.47 14.12 -10.45
N LEU A 27 -7.65 13.17 -11.36
CA LEU A 27 -6.77 12.02 -11.47
C LEU A 27 -6.08 12.02 -12.83
N TYR A 28 -4.77 11.78 -12.82
CA TYR A 28 -4.01 11.59 -14.05
C TYR A 28 -4.22 10.16 -14.55
N GLY A 29 -4.49 10.00 -15.85
CA GLY A 29 -4.88 8.70 -16.42
C GLY A 29 -6.35 8.33 -16.27
N TYR A 30 -7.19 9.27 -15.86
CA TYR A 30 -8.65 9.15 -15.79
C TYR A 30 -9.28 10.39 -16.42
N ASP A 31 -10.56 10.30 -16.77
CA ASP A 31 -11.31 11.46 -17.26
C ASP A 31 -11.13 12.68 -16.32
N PRO A 32 -10.72 13.86 -16.85
CA PRO A 32 -10.60 14.23 -18.27
C PRO A 32 -9.19 14.07 -18.88
N PHE A 33 -8.19 13.54 -18.16
CA PHE A 33 -6.80 13.47 -18.60
C PHE A 33 -6.37 12.06 -19.05
N PRO A 34 -5.79 11.92 -20.25
CA PRO A 34 -5.26 10.63 -20.70
C PRO A 34 -4.11 10.15 -19.80
N GLY A 35 -3.89 8.83 -19.81
CA GLY A 35 -2.79 8.21 -19.08
C GLY A 35 -1.45 8.34 -19.80
N ALA A 36 -0.43 7.73 -19.21
CA ALA A 36 0.96 7.79 -19.69
C ALA A 36 1.48 6.48 -20.31
N TYR A 37 0.60 5.56 -20.72
CA TYR A 37 1.01 4.41 -21.54
C TYR A 37 1.17 4.86 -23.00
N ALA A 38 2.18 5.68 -23.25
CA ALA A 38 2.51 6.29 -24.53
C ALA A 38 3.98 6.79 -24.51
N GLU A 39 4.56 7.03 -25.69
CA GLU A 39 5.90 7.65 -25.81
C GLU A 39 5.95 9.06 -25.21
N TRP A 40 4.84 9.79 -25.28
CA TRP A 40 4.69 11.14 -24.73
C TRP A 40 3.35 11.28 -24.03
N ALA A 41 3.33 11.95 -22.88
CA ALA A 41 2.11 12.20 -22.13
C ALA A 41 2.01 13.69 -21.77
N PRO A 42 0.85 14.34 -22.00
CA PRO A 42 0.68 15.76 -21.68
C PRO A 42 0.69 15.95 -20.17
N VAL A 43 1.34 17.01 -19.68
CA VAL A 43 1.27 17.44 -18.28
C VAL A 43 0.15 18.48 -18.15
N PRO A 44 -0.99 18.15 -17.51
CA PRO A 44 -2.09 19.09 -17.36
C PRO A 44 -1.67 20.33 -16.55
N PRO A 45 -2.27 21.51 -16.77
CA PRO A 45 -1.94 22.71 -15.98
C PRO A 45 -2.06 22.49 -14.47
N ILE A 46 -3.07 21.75 -14.00
CA ILE A 46 -3.21 21.40 -12.57
C ILE A 46 -2.03 20.56 -12.05
N ALA A 47 -1.42 19.74 -12.89
CA ALA A 47 -0.29 18.89 -12.52
C ALA A 47 1.00 19.68 -12.26
N THR A 48 1.14 20.91 -12.78
CA THR A 48 2.35 21.74 -12.60
C THR A 48 2.67 22.00 -11.13
N LYS A 49 1.66 22.06 -10.25
CA LYS A 49 1.80 22.20 -8.80
C LYS A 49 2.10 20.88 -8.06
N ASN A 50 2.11 19.75 -8.78
CA ASN A 50 2.22 18.40 -8.25
C ASN A 50 3.51 17.70 -8.71
N LEU A 51 4.35 18.37 -9.51
CA LEU A 51 5.60 17.82 -10.01
C LEU A 51 6.63 17.70 -8.88
N ILE A 52 7.11 16.48 -8.69
CA ILE A 52 8.20 16.16 -7.76
C ILE A 52 9.45 15.88 -8.58
N ARG A 53 10.59 16.48 -8.22
CA ARG A 53 11.86 16.19 -8.87
C ARG A 53 12.23 14.71 -8.67
N LEU A 54 12.60 14.04 -9.75
CA LEU A 54 13.20 12.71 -9.67
C LEU A 54 14.68 12.85 -9.32
N PRO A 55 15.21 12.05 -8.38
CA PRO A 55 16.65 11.93 -8.19
C PRO A 55 17.32 11.47 -9.49
N ASP A 56 18.50 12.02 -9.79
CA ASP A 56 19.15 11.81 -11.08
C ASP A 56 19.64 10.34 -11.23
N GLU A 57 19.99 9.69 -10.11
CA GLU A 57 20.48 8.30 -10.07
C GLU A 57 19.37 7.26 -9.88
N LEU A 58 18.11 7.67 -9.68
CA LEU A 58 17.01 6.72 -9.45
C LEU A 58 16.57 6.10 -10.79
N PRO A 59 16.66 4.76 -10.96
CA PRO A 59 16.22 4.09 -12.18
C PRO A 59 14.76 4.39 -12.49
N SER A 60 14.46 4.67 -13.76
CA SER A 60 13.14 5.14 -14.18
C SER A 60 12.02 4.12 -13.92
N ASP A 61 12.34 2.83 -14.08
CA ASP A 61 11.43 1.73 -13.79
C ASP A 61 11.09 1.63 -12.30
N LEU A 62 12.07 1.81 -11.41
CA LEU A 62 11.87 1.88 -9.97
C LEU A 62 11.10 3.16 -9.59
N ALA A 63 11.38 4.28 -10.23
CA ALA A 63 10.63 5.52 -10.00
C ALA A 63 9.12 5.37 -10.26
N THR A 64 8.70 4.44 -11.14
CA THR A 64 7.27 4.17 -11.39
C THR A 64 6.53 3.58 -10.19
N VAL A 65 7.25 3.09 -9.17
CA VAL A 65 6.64 2.55 -7.94
C VAL A 65 6.38 3.63 -6.90
N ALA A 66 6.89 4.85 -7.10
CA ALA A 66 6.84 5.91 -6.10
C ALA A 66 5.41 6.32 -5.72
N ASP A 67 4.46 6.32 -6.65
CA ASP A 67 3.05 6.65 -6.35
C ASP A 67 2.40 5.65 -5.41
N PRO A 68 2.35 4.36 -5.74
CA PRO A 68 1.70 3.40 -4.86
C PRO A 68 2.55 3.13 -3.58
N PHE A 69 3.87 3.36 -3.61
CA PHE A 69 4.74 3.31 -2.42
C PHE A 69 4.49 4.49 -1.46
N ALA A 70 4.31 5.72 -1.98
CA ALA A 70 3.94 6.88 -1.17
C ALA A 70 2.54 6.70 -0.55
N CYS A 71 1.62 6.05 -1.26
CA CYS A 71 0.33 5.68 -0.68
C CYS A 71 0.51 4.68 0.46
N ALA A 72 1.31 3.62 0.27
CA ALA A 72 1.62 2.67 1.33
C ALA A 72 2.25 3.36 2.56
N LEU A 73 3.12 4.34 2.37
CA LEU A 73 3.71 5.16 3.43
C LEU A 73 2.64 5.88 4.25
N ASN A 74 1.60 6.43 3.61
CA ASN A 74 0.47 7.04 4.32
C ASN A 74 -0.24 6.03 5.24
N GLY A 75 -0.46 4.81 4.76
CA GLY A 75 -1.00 3.72 5.60
C GLY A 75 -0.11 3.40 6.79
N VAL A 76 1.21 3.35 6.60
CA VAL A 76 2.17 3.08 7.70
C VAL A 76 2.24 4.24 8.70
N GLU A 77 2.14 5.49 8.25
CA GLU A 77 2.05 6.64 9.16
C GLU A 77 0.75 6.58 9.99
N MET A 78 -0.36 6.09 9.43
CA MET A 78 -1.60 5.85 10.19
C MET A 78 -1.50 4.67 11.15
N LEU A 79 -0.73 3.63 10.81
CA LEU A 79 -0.46 2.53 11.74
C LEU A 79 0.30 3.03 12.96
N ASP A 80 1.18 4.02 12.80
CA ASP A 80 2.01 4.55 13.89
C ASP A 80 2.85 3.44 14.55
N VAL A 81 3.54 2.66 13.72
CA VAL A 81 4.41 1.56 14.15
C VAL A 81 5.50 2.08 15.09
N ARG A 82 5.65 1.41 16.23
CA ARG A 82 6.63 1.69 17.29
C ARG A 82 7.63 0.55 17.41
N LEU A 83 8.78 0.85 17.99
CA LEU A 83 9.79 -0.14 18.31
C LEU A 83 9.19 -1.24 19.19
N GLY A 84 9.28 -2.49 18.75
CA GLY A 84 8.76 -3.63 19.48
C GLY A 84 7.37 -4.12 19.02
N ASP A 85 6.63 -3.32 18.24
CA ASP A 85 5.28 -3.70 17.80
C ASP A 85 5.28 -4.99 16.96
N THR A 86 4.25 -5.81 17.16
CA THR A 86 3.85 -6.88 16.24
C THR A 86 2.89 -6.32 15.20
N VAL A 87 3.24 -6.48 13.93
CA VAL A 87 2.47 -5.98 12.78
C VAL A 87 1.88 -7.15 11.99
N VAL A 88 0.60 -7.08 11.66
CA VAL A 88 -0.05 -7.99 10.71
C VAL A 88 -0.52 -7.22 9.48
N ILE A 89 -0.27 -7.75 8.29
CA ILE A 89 -0.71 -7.18 7.02
C ILE A 89 -1.57 -8.20 6.29
N LEU A 90 -2.86 -7.88 6.14
CA LEU A 90 -3.83 -8.66 5.39
C LEU A 90 -3.78 -8.24 3.92
N GLY A 91 -3.16 -9.07 3.08
CA GLY A 91 -2.96 -8.87 1.65
C GLY A 91 -1.49 -8.75 1.28
N THR A 92 -1.04 -9.59 0.35
CA THR A 92 0.33 -9.61 -0.21
C THR A 92 0.41 -8.95 -1.59
N GLY A 93 -0.48 -7.97 -1.82
CA GLY A 93 -0.35 -7.02 -2.91
C GLY A 93 0.92 -6.17 -2.82
N PRO A 94 1.22 -5.36 -3.85
CA PRO A 94 2.36 -4.44 -3.82
C PRO A 94 2.32 -3.51 -2.60
N ILE A 95 1.13 -2.99 -2.27
CA ILE A 95 0.90 -2.17 -1.07
C ILE A 95 1.33 -2.91 0.19
N GLY A 96 0.81 -4.14 0.40
CA GLY A 96 1.12 -4.91 1.60
C GLY A 96 2.62 -5.20 1.72
N CYS A 97 3.27 -5.54 0.60
CA CYS A 97 4.72 -5.77 0.56
C CYS A 97 5.50 -4.51 0.96
N TRP A 98 5.15 -3.34 0.43
CA TRP A 98 5.84 -2.10 0.78
C TRP A 98 5.54 -1.65 2.21
N GLN A 99 4.33 -1.87 2.70
CA GLN A 99 4.00 -1.66 4.11
C GLN A 99 4.88 -2.56 4.99
N ALA A 100 5.08 -3.83 4.65
CA ALA A 100 5.96 -4.73 5.41
C ALA A 100 7.39 -4.18 5.50
N VAL A 101 7.96 -3.77 4.36
CA VAL A 101 9.31 -3.17 4.31
C VAL A 101 9.39 -1.93 5.21
N MET A 102 8.43 -1.01 5.09
CA MET A 102 8.40 0.23 5.84
C MET A 102 8.09 0.05 7.34
N CYS A 103 7.34 -0.99 7.70
CA CYS A 103 7.11 -1.38 9.09
C CYS A 103 8.39 -1.95 9.72
N ARG A 104 9.16 -2.75 8.97
CA ARG A 104 10.46 -3.26 9.43
C ARG A 104 11.42 -2.13 9.74
N ASP A 105 11.57 -1.19 8.81
CA ASP A 105 12.44 -0.03 9.00
C ASP A 105 12.01 0.90 10.15
N ARG A 106 10.74 0.84 10.57
CA ARG A 106 10.22 1.57 11.74
C ARG A 106 10.40 0.84 13.07
N GLY A 107 11.00 -0.34 13.07
CA GLY A 107 11.31 -1.09 14.28
C GLY A 107 10.22 -2.07 14.72
N ALA A 108 9.32 -2.47 13.82
CA ALA A 108 8.46 -3.64 14.08
C ALA A 108 9.33 -4.84 14.47
N SER A 109 9.00 -5.46 15.61
CA SER A 109 9.73 -6.65 16.08
C SER A 109 9.32 -7.87 15.27
N ARG A 110 8.03 -7.97 14.96
CA ARG A 110 7.43 -9.08 14.23
C ARG A 110 6.53 -8.55 13.14
N ILE A 111 6.60 -9.14 11.95
CA ILE A 111 5.77 -8.83 10.79
C ILE A 111 5.22 -10.14 10.25
N TYR A 112 3.89 -10.25 10.29
CA TYR A 112 3.16 -11.34 9.68
C TYR A 112 2.37 -10.85 8.47
N MET A 113 2.38 -11.64 7.40
CA MET A 113 1.59 -11.36 6.21
C MET A 113 0.64 -12.51 5.91
N THR A 114 -0.52 -12.22 5.35
CA THR A 114 -1.44 -13.26 4.89
C THR A 114 -2.13 -12.87 3.59
N ASP A 115 -2.47 -13.89 2.80
CA ASP A 115 -3.24 -13.77 1.57
C ASP A 115 -4.13 -14.99 1.41
N VAL A 116 -5.22 -14.84 0.66
CA VAL A 116 -6.12 -15.96 0.31
C VAL A 116 -5.59 -16.80 -0.85
N LYS A 117 -4.50 -16.38 -1.51
CA LYS A 117 -3.89 -17.09 -2.64
C LYS A 117 -2.43 -17.45 -2.35
N GLN A 118 -2.09 -18.74 -2.45
CA GLN A 118 -0.72 -19.22 -2.24
C GLN A 118 0.26 -18.60 -3.25
N ASP A 119 -0.11 -18.56 -4.53
CA ASP A 119 0.75 -17.97 -5.57
C ASP A 119 1.10 -16.50 -5.29
N ARG A 120 0.19 -15.75 -4.64
CA ARG A 120 0.44 -14.35 -4.25
C ARG A 120 1.44 -14.26 -3.10
N LEU A 121 1.32 -15.16 -2.11
CA LEU A 121 2.29 -15.27 -1.01
C LEU A 121 3.67 -15.62 -1.55
N ASP A 122 3.79 -16.61 -2.44
CA ASP A 122 5.07 -17.07 -2.96
C ASP A 122 5.78 -15.95 -3.74
N VAL A 123 5.04 -15.22 -4.59
CA VAL A 123 5.55 -14.04 -5.31
C VAL A 123 6.01 -12.96 -4.33
N ALA A 124 5.20 -12.64 -3.31
CA ALA A 124 5.54 -11.62 -2.33
C ALA A 124 6.77 -12.00 -1.50
N MET A 125 6.84 -13.23 -0.98
CA MET A 125 7.96 -13.72 -0.19
C MET A 125 9.24 -13.83 -1.02
N GLY A 126 9.14 -14.09 -2.32
CA GLY A 126 10.26 -13.99 -3.24
C GLY A 126 10.89 -12.59 -3.30
N VAL A 127 10.14 -11.54 -2.95
CA VAL A 127 10.59 -10.14 -2.99
C VAL A 127 10.90 -9.57 -1.59
N VAL A 128 9.99 -9.71 -0.63
CA VAL A 128 10.11 -9.11 0.71
C VAL A 128 10.32 -10.11 1.84
N GLY A 129 10.48 -11.41 1.53
CA GLY A 129 10.53 -12.48 2.54
C GLY A 129 11.66 -12.34 3.55
N SER A 130 12.78 -11.70 3.20
CA SER A 130 13.87 -11.42 4.15
C SER A 130 13.51 -10.38 5.24
N LEU A 131 12.40 -9.66 5.07
CA LEU A 131 11.93 -8.61 5.97
C LEU A 131 10.68 -9.02 6.75
N VAL A 132 10.09 -10.17 6.43
CA VAL A 132 8.85 -10.69 7.00
C VAL A 132 9.21 -11.91 7.85
N ASP A 133 8.69 -12.00 9.08
CA ASP A 133 9.02 -13.13 9.95
C ASP A 133 8.31 -14.39 9.47
N GLU A 134 7.01 -14.28 9.19
CA GLU A 134 6.21 -15.38 8.67
C GLU A 134 5.10 -14.87 7.75
N ALA A 135 4.77 -15.66 6.73
CA ALA A 135 3.61 -15.43 5.90
C ALA A 135 2.82 -16.73 5.73
N PHE A 136 1.50 -16.65 5.77
CA PHE A 136 0.64 -17.83 5.76
C PHE A 136 -0.63 -17.61 4.94
N LEU A 137 -1.09 -18.71 4.32
CA LEU A 137 -2.35 -18.75 3.59
C LEU A 137 -3.51 -18.48 4.56
N ALA A 138 -4.35 -17.51 4.22
CA ALA A 138 -5.56 -17.22 4.94
C ALA A 138 -6.49 -18.44 4.85
N GLY A 139 -6.78 -19.04 6.01
CA GLY A 139 -7.83 -20.05 6.15
C GLY A 139 -9.22 -19.42 6.14
N GLU A 140 -10.23 -20.18 6.59
CA GLU A 140 -11.62 -19.69 6.68
C GLU A 140 -11.77 -18.47 7.59
N ASP A 141 -10.91 -18.35 8.60
CA ASP A 141 -10.88 -17.25 9.58
C ASP A 141 -10.00 -16.05 9.15
N ASN A 142 -9.51 -16.04 7.89
CA ASN A 142 -8.59 -15.01 7.39
C ASN A 142 -7.29 -14.87 8.22
N GLY A 143 -6.83 -15.95 8.86
CA GLY A 143 -5.55 -16.00 9.56
C GLY A 143 -5.59 -15.55 11.02
N VAL A 144 -6.77 -15.36 11.60
CA VAL A 144 -6.92 -14.98 13.03
C VAL A 144 -6.25 -16.00 13.94
N GLY A 145 -6.53 -17.30 13.77
CA GLY A 145 -5.94 -18.36 14.58
C GLY A 145 -4.42 -18.42 14.48
N GLU A 146 -3.87 -18.22 13.29
CA GLU A 146 -2.43 -18.18 13.04
C GLU A 146 -1.75 -17.01 13.79
N VAL A 147 -2.35 -15.81 13.75
CA VAL A 147 -1.85 -14.64 14.50
C VAL A 147 -1.96 -14.87 16.01
N MET A 148 -3.12 -15.33 16.49
CA MET A 148 -3.35 -15.53 17.91
C MET A 148 -2.39 -16.59 18.47
N SER A 149 -2.15 -17.68 17.75
CA SER A 149 -1.18 -18.71 18.13
C SER A 149 0.24 -18.13 18.27
N ARG A 150 0.72 -17.38 17.27
CA ARG A 150 2.08 -16.79 17.24
C ARG A 150 2.30 -15.64 18.22
N THR A 151 1.22 -15.05 18.71
CA THR A 151 1.26 -13.95 19.68
C THR A 151 0.90 -14.41 21.09
N GLY A 152 0.80 -15.73 21.33
CA GLY A 152 0.42 -16.28 22.63
C GLY A 152 -0.97 -15.82 23.10
N GLY A 153 -1.88 -15.60 22.15
CA GLY A 153 -3.24 -15.12 22.37
C GLY A 153 -3.38 -13.61 22.58
N SER A 154 -2.30 -12.83 22.45
CA SER A 154 -2.35 -11.37 22.67
C SER A 154 -2.90 -10.60 21.48
N GLY A 155 -2.72 -11.12 20.27
CA GLY A 155 -3.01 -10.39 19.02
C GLY A 155 -1.88 -9.46 18.60
N ALA A 156 -2.10 -8.70 17.53
CA ALA A 156 -1.15 -7.77 16.95
C ALA A 156 -1.39 -6.31 17.38
N ASP A 157 -0.31 -5.58 17.65
CA ASP A 157 -0.36 -4.15 18.03
C ASP A 157 -0.82 -3.27 16.87
N ARG A 158 -0.51 -3.70 15.65
CA ARG A 158 -0.74 -2.96 14.40
C ARG A 158 -1.29 -3.91 13.35
N VAL A 159 -2.41 -3.56 12.74
CA VAL A 159 -3.03 -4.38 11.68
C VAL A 159 -3.34 -3.52 10.46
N SER A 160 -2.80 -3.87 9.30
CA SER A 160 -3.11 -3.22 8.03
C SER A 160 -4.00 -4.11 7.18
N VAL A 161 -5.11 -3.56 6.68
CA VAL A 161 -5.98 -4.23 5.71
C VAL A 161 -5.65 -3.68 4.32
N ALA A 162 -4.76 -4.36 3.62
CA ALA A 162 -4.27 -4.02 2.28
C ALA A 162 -5.03 -4.77 1.17
N ALA A 163 -6.14 -5.43 1.49
CA ALA A 163 -7.04 -6.09 0.56
C ALA A 163 -8.46 -5.53 0.68
N PRO A 164 -9.19 -5.34 -0.44
CA PRO A 164 -10.55 -4.79 -0.43
C PRO A 164 -11.58 -5.87 -0.03
N SER A 165 -11.49 -6.37 1.21
CA SER A 165 -12.28 -7.50 1.72
C SER A 165 -12.93 -7.18 3.06
N LYS A 166 -14.25 -7.43 3.16
CA LYS A 166 -15.02 -7.27 4.40
C LYS A 166 -14.59 -8.28 5.46
N GLN A 167 -14.32 -9.52 5.03
CA GLN A 167 -13.84 -10.58 5.90
C GLN A 167 -12.47 -10.23 6.48
N ALA A 168 -11.58 -9.63 5.67
CA ALA A 168 -10.29 -9.14 6.16
C ALA A 168 -10.47 -7.98 7.14
N GLN A 169 -11.40 -7.05 6.90
CA GLN A 169 -11.71 -5.98 7.85
C GLN A 169 -12.20 -6.52 9.21
N GLN A 170 -13.10 -7.50 9.20
CA GLN A 170 -13.60 -8.13 10.43
C GLN A 170 -12.49 -8.91 11.15
N ALA A 171 -11.74 -9.75 10.43
CA ALA A 171 -10.63 -10.52 10.96
C ALA A 171 -9.55 -9.62 11.59
N ALA A 172 -9.31 -8.44 11.02
CA ALA A 172 -8.38 -7.46 11.58
C ALA A 172 -8.74 -7.04 13.01
N LEU A 173 -10.03 -6.89 13.33
CA LEU A 173 -10.49 -6.56 14.69
C LEU A 173 -10.33 -7.75 15.65
N GLU A 174 -10.51 -8.97 15.14
CA GLU A 174 -10.41 -10.20 15.92
C GLU A 174 -8.96 -10.50 16.32
N MET A 175 -8.01 -10.34 15.39
CA MET A 175 -6.58 -10.55 15.63
C MET A 175 -5.85 -9.35 16.25
N ALA A 176 -6.51 -8.20 16.36
CA ALA A 176 -5.96 -7.02 17.00
C ALA A 176 -5.79 -7.23 18.52
N ALA A 177 -4.65 -6.81 19.05
CA ALA A 177 -4.40 -6.72 20.49
C ALA A 177 -5.22 -5.60 21.13
N LYS A 178 -5.24 -5.56 22.47
CA LYS A 178 -5.80 -4.41 23.19
C LYS A 178 -5.00 -3.14 22.85
N ARG A 179 -5.72 -2.04 22.64
CA ARG A 179 -5.21 -0.72 22.22
C ARG A 179 -4.45 -0.74 20.89
N ALA A 180 -4.69 -1.74 20.06
CA ALA A 180 -4.10 -1.82 18.74
C ALA A 180 -4.67 -0.77 17.78
N ARG A 181 -3.88 -0.47 16.75
CA ARG A 181 -4.29 0.40 15.63
C ARG A 181 -4.54 -0.46 14.40
N VAL A 182 -5.76 -0.37 13.88
CA VAL A 182 -6.19 -1.06 12.68
C VAL A 182 -6.39 -0.05 11.57
N VAL A 183 -5.67 -0.21 10.46
CA VAL A 183 -5.77 0.67 9.29
C VAL A 183 -6.46 -0.06 8.15
N TYR A 184 -7.63 0.43 7.76
CA TYR A 184 -8.31 0.03 6.54
C TYR A 184 -7.75 0.84 5.38
N PHE A 185 -6.71 0.30 4.76
CA PHE A 185 -6.02 0.96 3.65
C PHE A 185 -6.75 0.75 2.32
N ALA A 186 -7.17 -0.49 2.04
CA ALA A 186 -7.89 -0.81 0.82
C ALA A 186 -9.38 -0.49 0.99
N GLY A 187 -9.90 0.41 0.14
CA GLY A 187 -11.33 0.70 0.08
C GLY A 187 -12.13 -0.48 -0.48
N LEU A 188 -13.36 -0.64 -0.01
CA LEU A 188 -14.29 -1.66 -0.53
C LEU A 188 -14.83 -1.25 -1.92
N PRO A 189 -15.30 -2.22 -2.73
CA PRO A 189 -15.93 -1.92 -4.01
C PRO A 189 -17.11 -0.95 -3.86
N LYS A 190 -17.23 0.02 -4.78
CA LYS A 190 -18.29 1.06 -4.73
C LYS A 190 -19.71 0.49 -4.70
N HIS A 191 -19.92 -0.67 -5.32
CA HIS A 191 -21.22 -1.34 -5.36
C HIS A 191 -21.53 -2.12 -4.07
N ASP A 192 -20.55 -2.30 -3.18
CA ASP A 192 -20.72 -3.02 -1.93
C ASP A 192 -19.86 -2.44 -0.78
N PRO A 193 -20.08 -1.18 -0.38
CA PRO A 193 -19.15 -0.42 0.45
C PRO A 193 -19.32 -0.63 1.97
N VAL A 194 -20.30 -1.43 2.41
CA VAL A 194 -20.68 -1.55 3.83
C VAL A 194 -20.20 -2.89 4.40
N SER A 195 -19.40 -2.83 5.46
CA SER A 195 -18.92 -4.01 6.19
C SER A 195 -19.62 -4.14 7.54
N PRO A 196 -20.15 -5.31 7.90
CA PRO A 196 -20.64 -5.57 9.26
C PRO A 196 -19.44 -5.79 10.18
N LEU A 197 -19.21 -4.88 11.12
CA LEU A 197 -18.12 -4.95 12.09
C LEU A 197 -18.68 -5.26 13.49
N ASP A 198 -18.02 -6.18 14.22
CA ASP A 198 -18.32 -6.39 15.64
C ASP A 198 -17.74 -5.23 16.47
N MET A 199 -18.60 -4.25 16.76
CA MET A 199 -18.23 -3.06 17.52
C MET A 199 -17.90 -3.35 19.00
N ASN A 200 -18.21 -4.55 19.51
CA ASN A 200 -17.73 -4.95 20.85
C ASN A 200 -16.22 -5.15 20.86
N GLN A 201 -15.61 -5.61 19.75
CA GLN A 201 -14.15 -5.67 19.63
C GLN A 201 -13.54 -4.27 19.79
N LEU A 202 -14.12 -3.27 19.11
CA LEU A 202 -13.69 -1.88 19.21
C LEU A 202 -13.78 -1.38 20.67
N HIS A 203 -14.92 -1.58 21.32
CA HIS A 203 -15.16 -1.10 22.67
C HIS A 203 -14.26 -1.77 23.71
N TYR A 204 -14.29 -3.11 23.80
CA TYR A 204 -13.63 -3.84 24.89
C TYR A 204 -12.12 -3.99 24.71
N LYS A 205 -11.60 -3.86 23.48
CA LYS A 205 -10.16 -3.79 23.23
C LYS A 205 -9.64 -2.36 23.12
N GLU A 206 -10.49 -1.33 23.21
CA GLU A 206 -10.12 0.08 23.01
C GLU A 206 -9.34 0.31 21.70
N LEU A 207 -9.82 -0.28 20.59
CA LEU A 207 -9.11 -0.19 19.31
C LEU A 207 -9.19 1.22 18.72
N ALA A 208 -8.22 1.57 17.89
CA ALA A 208 -8.34 2.66 16.94
C ALA A 208 -8.53 2.09 15.53
N ILE A 209 -9.61 2.45 14.86
CA ILE A 209 -9.87 2.10 13.45
C ILE A 209 -9.67 3.35 12.60
N LEU A 210 -8.75 3.29 11.65
CA LEU A 210 -8.33 4.44 10.84
C LEU A 210 -8.44 4.09 9.35
N GLY A 211 -8.72 5.11 8.53
CA GLY A 211 -8.58 5.04 7.08
C GLY A 211 -7.26 5.66 6.62
N ALA A 212 -6.77 5.23 5.45
CA ALA A 212 -5.69 5.88 4.72
C ALA A 212 -6.06 5.98 3.25
N TYR A 213 -5.85 7.15 2.65
CA TYR A 213 -6.21 7.41 1.26
C TYR A 213 -5.16 8.29 0.58
N GLY A 214 -4.66 7.84 -0.57
CA GLY A 214 -3.69 8.58 -1.37
C GLY A 214 -2.39 8.90 -0.64
N ALA A 215 -1.66 9.88 -1.16
CA ALA A 215 -0.40 10.36 -0.59
C ALA A 215 -0.27 11.89 -0.71
N THR A 216 0.44 12.48 0.24
CA THR A 216 0.81 13.90 0.28
C THR A 216 2.10 14.16 -0.50
N HIS A 217 2.34 15.41 -0.92
CA HIS A 217 3.61 15.79 -1.56
C HIS A 217 4.83 15.52 -0.68
N ARG A 218 4.67 15.62 0.65
CA ARG A 218 5.71 15.22 1.61
C ARG A 218 6.03 13.73 1.50
N GLN A 219 5.00 12.87 1.47
CA GLN A 219 5.18 11.42 1.38
C GLN A 219 5.81 11.01 0.04
N TYR A 220 5.49 11.67 -1.07
CA TYR A 220 6.18 11.44 -2.33
C TYR A 220 7.67 11.78 -2.25
N ARG A 221 8.04 12.93 -1.68
CA ARG A 221 9.45 13.30 -1.51
C ARG A 221 10.21 12.29 -0.66
N ILE A 222 9.66 11.92 0.49
CA ILE A 222 10.23 10.88 1.36
C ILE A 222 10.39 9.57 0.60
N THR A 223 9.40 9.19 -0.20
CA THR A 223 9.43 7.97 -1.00
C THR A 223 10.51 8.01 -2.06
N MET A 224 10.71 9.13 -2.76
CA MET A 224 11.80 9.26 -3.74
C MET A 224 13.17 9.09 -3.07
N ASP A 225 13.40 9.82 -1.97
CA ASP A 225 14.65 9.72 -1.21
C ASP A 225 14.85 8.31 -0.62
N TYR A 226 13.77 7.60 -0.31
CA TYR A 226 13.80 6.24 0.19
C TYR A 226 14.17 5.23 -0.92
N LEU A 227 13.49 5.31 -2.07
CA LEU A 227 13.78 4.46 -3.23
C LEU A 227 15.22 4.65 -3.72
N ASP A 228 15.69 5.89 -3.75
CA ASP A 228 17.05 6.24 -4.17
C ASP A 228 18.14 5.68 -3.25
N ARG A 229 17.87 5.59 -1.93
CA ARG A 229 18.81 5.00 -0.97
C ARG A 229 18.74 3.48 -0.87
N ARG A 230 17.64 2.87 -1.31
CA ARG A 230 17.34 1.43 -1.18
C ARG A 230 17.23 0.75 -2.56
N GLN A 231 17.87 1.30 -3.59
CA GLN A 231 17.75 0.81 -4.97
C GLN A 231 18.05 -0.68 -5.08
N GLU A 232 19.14 -1.15 -4.46
CA GLU A 232 19.56 -2.54 -4.49
C GLU A 232 18.56 -3.47 -3.77
N ASP A 233 18.15 -3.09 -2.56
CA ASP A 233 17.18 -3.85 -1.75
C ASP A 233 15.81 -3.97 -2.45
N LEU A 234 15.44 -2.95 -3.22
CA LEU A 234 14.14 -2.85 -3.86
C LEU A 234 14.17 -3.17 -5.35
N ALA A 235 15.31 -3.54 -5.93
CA ALA A 235 15.43 -3.82 -7.37
C ALA A 235 14.43 -4.89 -7.85
N ARG A 236 14.09 -5.83 -6.97
CA ARG A 236 13.18 -6.96 -7.24
C ARG A 236 11.69 -6.61 -7.12
N VAL A 237 11.32 -5.40 -6.69
CA VAL A 237 9.91 -5.00 -6.61
C VAL A 237 9.27 -4.86 -7.99
N VAL A 238 10.06 -4.42 -8.99
CA VAL A 238 9.68 -4.44 -10.41
C VAL A 238 9.92 -5.85 -10.94
N THR A 239 8.85 -6.64 -10.98
CA THR A 239 8.94 -8.06 -11.34
C THR A 239 8.93 -8.28 -12.85
N HIS A 240 8.26 -7.41 -13.61
CA HIS A 240 8.18 -7.53 -15.08
C HIS A 240 8.33 -6.17 -15.75
N ARG A 241 8.90 -6.21 -16.96
CA ARG A 241 9.01 -5.08 -17.87
C ARG A 241 8.45 -5.55 -19.21
N PHE A 242 7.53 -4.78 -19.78
CA PHE A 242 6.94 -5.03 -21.09
C PHE A 242 7.17 -3.79 -21.97
N PRO A 243 7.50 -3.95 -23.26
CA PRO A 243 7.42 -2.82 -24.18
C PRO A 243 5.97 -2.36 -24.36
N LEU A 244 5.77 -1.13 -24.80
CA LEU A 244 4.46 -0.55 -25.05
C LEU A 244 3.64 -1.37 -26.06
N ASP A 245 4.31 -1.96 -27.05
CA ASP A 245 3.68 -2.85 -28.05
C ASP A 245 3.03 -4.10 -27.42
N ASP A 246 3.57 -4.58 -26.28
CA ASP A 246 3.08 -5.76 -25.56
C ASP A 246 2.13 -5.41 -24.39
N ILE A 247 1.55 -4.20 -24.40
CA ILE A 247 0.70 -3.73 -23.30
C ILE A 247 -0.47 -4.67 -22.99
N ALA A 248 -1.05 -5.33 -24.01
CA ALA A 248 -2.12 -6.31 -23.81
C ALA A 248 -1.66 -7.51 -22.96
N GLN A 249 -0.46 -8.04 -23.22
CA GLN A 249 0.15 -9.10 -22.42
C GLN A 249 0.48 -8.62 -21.01
N ALA A 250 0.95 -7.38 -20.87
CA ALA A 250 1.22 -6.80 -19.56
C ALA A 250 -0.05 -6.75 -18.69
N PHE A 251 -1.19 -6.32 -19.24
CA PHE A 251 -2.47 -6.33 -18.53
C PHE A 251 -2.97 -7.73 -18.20
N GLU A 252 -2.74 -8.73 -19.05
CA GLU A 252 -3.07 -10.12 -18.71
C GLU A 252 -2.21 -10.64 -17.55
N THR A 253 -0.92 -10.30 -17.54
CA THR A 253 -0.01 -10.64 -16.45
C THR A 253 -0.43 -9.96 -15.14
N ILE A 254 -0.89 -8.69 -15.20
CA ILE A 254 -1.46 -7.99 -14.05
C ILE A 254 -2.72 -8.70 -13.53
N ARG A 255 -3.63 -9.11 -14.41
CA ARG A 255 -4.89 -9.79 -14.04
C ARG A 255 -4.65 -11.16 -13.41
N SER A 256 -3.70 -11.93 -13.93
CA SER A 256 -3.33 -13.24 -13.37
C SER A 256 -2.68 -13.11 -11.98
N GLY A 257 -2.09 -11.95 -11.68
CA GLY A 257 -1.39 -11.71 -10.42
C GLY A 257 0.01 -12.33 -10.38
N ALA A 258 0.60 -12.66 -11.54
CA ALA A 258 1.93 -13.27 -11.69
C ALA A 258 3.09 -12.28 -11.42
N GLY A 259 2.99 -11.42 -10.40
CA GLY A 259 4.01 -10.44 -10.04
C GLY A 259 3.53 -9.36 -9.07
N LEU A 260 4.43 -8.46 -8.68
CA LEU A 260 4.10 -7.30 -7.84
C LEU A 260 3.92 -6.04 -8.68
N LYS A 261 4.96 -5.61 -9.38
CA LYS A 261 4.91 -4.41 -10.23
C LYS A 261 5.34 -4.75 -11.65
N MET A 262 4.50 -4.34 -12.58
CA MET A 262 4.74 -4.39 -14.00
C MET A 262 5.03 -2.97 -14.47
N VAL A 263 6.06 -2.81 -15.30
CA VAL A 263 6.44 -1.53 -15.90
C VAL A 263 6.27 -1.65 -17.41
N ILE A 264 5.58 -0.68 -18.00
CA ILE A 264 5.50 -0.51 -19.45
C ILE A 264 6.61 0.44 -19.85
N LEU A 265 7.50 -0.03 -20.72
CA LEU A 265 8.56 0.77 -21.31
C LEU A 265 8.03 1.36 -22.63
N PRO A 266 8.18 2.68 -22.85
CA PRO A 266 7.81 3.33 -24.11
C PRO A 266 8.44 2.66 -25.32
#